data_AF-A0A3A5JI87-F1
#
_entry.id   AF-A0A3A5JI87-F1
#
_cell.length_a   1.000
_cell.length_b   1.000
_cell.length_c   1.000
_cell.angle_alpha   90.00
_cell.angle_beta   90.00
_cell.angle_gamma   90.00
#
_symmetry.space_group_name_H-M   'P 1'
#
loop_
_entity.id
_entity.type
_entity.pdbx_description
1 polymer ?
#
loop_
_entity_poly.entity_id
_entity_poly.type
_entity_poly.pdbx_seq_one_letter_code
_entity_poly.pdbx_strand_id
1 'polypeptide(L)'
;MADDETPEVAYERRKVVQAGALVRYKFIYPASAERYPPGACYALHYGVTNPANPSVDVEWPVGPEQGTMLRYDNDHGDGTHHRHVDGDLDSDYEFPGSVAAIYERFFEETGIEPFGPRPEEYEI
;
A
#
# COMPACT_ATOMS: atom_id res chain seq x y z
N MET A 1 21.74 18.65 15.06
CA MET A 1 21.30 17.29 15.39
C MET A 1 20.03 17.11 14.59
N ALA A 2 20.10 16.42 13.46
CA ALA A 2 18.88 16.09 12.71
C ALA A 2 18.15 15.06 13.57
N ASP A 3 16.90 15.36 13.93
CA ASP A 3 16.03 14.37 14.54
C ASP A 3 16.05 13.13 13.64
N ASP A 4 16.46 12.01 14.23
CA ASP A 4 16.34 10.68 13.65
C ASP A 4 14.84 10.33 13.70
N GLU A 5 14.05 11.01 12.87
CA GLU A 5 12.61 10.83 12.79
C GLU A 5 12.36 9.40 12.33
N THR A 6 12.06 8.55 13.29
CA THR A 6 11.69 7.16 13.04
C THR A 6 10.43 7.18 12.19
N PRO A 7 10.38 6.46 11.05
CA PRO A 7 9.20 6.44 10.20
C PRO A 7 8.00 5.86 10.96
N GLU A 8 6.93 6.64 11.09
CA GLU A 8 5.68 6.24 11.75
C GLU A 8 4.53 6.07 10.75
N VAL A 9 3.58 5.18 11.05
CA VAL A 9 2.36 5.04 10.25
C VAL A 9 1.47 6.25 10.51
N ALA A 10 1.51 7.23 9.61
CA ALA A 10 0.68 8.43 9.70
C ALA A 10 -0.79 8.14 9.41
N TYR A 11 -1.04 7.17 8.53
CA TYR A 11 -2.39 6.78 8.16
C TYR A 11 -2.48 5.30 7.82
N GLU A 12 -3.55 4.66 8.28
CA GLU A 12 -3.95 3.34 7.85
C GLU A 12 -5.47 3.25 7.73
N ARG A 13 -5.96 2.62 6.65
CA ARG A 13 -7.37 2.24 6.53
C ARG A 13 -7.55 0.89 5.88
N ARG A 14 -8.62 0.22 6.30
CA ARG A 14 -9.11 -1.04 5.75
C ARG A 14 -10.61 -0.99 5.52
N LYS A 15 -11.07 -1.62 4.44
CA LYS A 15 -12.49 -1.76 4.12
C LYS A 15 -12.70 -3.09 3.41
N VAL A 16 -13.69 -3.87 3.87
CA VAL A 16 -14.24 -4.97 3.08
C VAL A 16 -15.06 -4.35 1.96
N VAL A 17 -14.66 -4.62 0.72
CA VAL A 17 -15.24 -3.99 -0.48
C VAL A 17 -16.24 -4.93 -1.18
N GLN A 18 -16.10 -6.23 -0.98
CA GLN A 18 -17.03 -7.28 -1.39
C GLN A 18 -16.86 -8.50 -0.49
N ALA A 19 -17.76 -9.47 -0.58
CA ALA A 19 -17.64 -10.72 0.18
C ALA A 19 -16.30 -11.40 -0.13
N GLY A 20 -15.46 -11.55 0.89
CA GLY A 20 -14.15 -12.19 0.76
C GLY A 20 -13.03 -11.31 0.19
N ALA A 21 -13.25 -10.02 -0.09
CA ALA A 21 -12.17 -9.12 -0.51
C ALA A 21 -12.11 -7.83 0.30
N LEU A 22 -10.89 -7.41 0.59
CA LEU A 22 -10.58 -6.16 1.28
C LEU A 22 -9.70 -5.28 0.41
N VAL A 23 -9.79 -3.98 0.69
CA VAL A 23 -8.72 -3.02 0.40
C VAL A 23 -8.15 -2.57 1.73
N ARG A 24 -6.82 -2.54 1.82
CA ARG A 24 -6.08 -1.88 2.89
C ARG A 24 -5.02 -0.98 2.27
N TYR A 25 -4.84 0.20 2.83
CA TYR A 25 -3.68 1.00 2.50
C TYR A 25 -3.15 1.75 3.72
N LYS A 26 -1.85 1.99 3.72
CA LYS A 26 -1.14 2.78 4.73
C LYS A 26 -0.17 3.76 4.08
N PHE A 27 0.01 4.90 4.75
CA PHE A 27 1.02 5.89 4.44
C PHE A 27 1.91 6.09 5.68
N ILE A 28 3.22 6.12 5.47
CA ILE A 28 4.25 6.15 6.51
C ILE A 28 5.10 7.40 6.34
N TYR A 29 5.24 8.21 7.40
CA TYR A 29 5.95 9.49 7.42
C TYR A 29 6.78 9.73 8.69
N PRO A 30 7.81 10.58 8.58
CA PRO A 30 8.50 10.91 7.33
C PRO A 30 9.13 9.63 6.74
N ALA A 31 9.37 9.58 5.43
CA ALA A 31 10.27 8.56 4.87
C ALA A 31 11.73 8.91 5.21
N SER A 32 12.02 9.27 6.46
CA SER A 32 13.38 9.48 6.94
C SER A 32 14.02 8.13 7.15
N ALA A 33 14.60 7.57 6.10
CA ALA A 33 15.66 6.58 6.21
C ALA A 33 16.38 6.44 4.86
N GLU A 34 17.68 6.16 4.93
CA GLU A 34 18.47 5.54 3.84
C GLU A 34 17.83 4.26 3.25
N ARG A 35 16.74 3.77 3.86
CA ARG A 35 15.99 2.55 3.54
C ARG A 35 14.88 2.75 2.50
N TYR A 36 14.41 3.97 2.28
CA TYR A 36 13.28 4.25 1.36
C TYR A 36 13.71 5.22 0.26
N PRO A 37 13.13 5.13 -0.95
CA PRO A 37 13.35 6.14 -1.98
C PRO A 37 12.87 7.52 -1.46
N PRO A 38 13.48 8.62 -1.91
CA PRO A 38 13.07 9.97 -1.50
C PRO A 38 11.56 10.18 -1.73
N GLY A 39 10.87 10.71 -0.71
CA GLY A 39 9.44 10.96 -0.75
C GLY A 39 8.70 10.24 0.37
N ALA A 40 7.84 9.29 0.01
CA ALA A 40 6.83 8.72 0.89
C ALA A 40 6.88 7.19 0.90
N CYS A 41 6.73 6.59 2.08
CA CYS A 41 6.58 5.15 2.20
C CYS A 41 5.10 4.78 2.26
N TYR A 42 4.68 3.79 1.47
CA TYR A 42 3.28 3.40 1.33
C TYR A 42 3.14 1.90 1.08
N ALA A 43 1.94 1.39 1.37
CA ALA A 43 1.48 0.10 0.89
C ALA A 43 -0.02 0.17 0.62
N LEU A 44 -0.43 -0.02 -0.63
CA LEU A 44 -1.82 -0.16 -1.08
C LEU A 44 -2.03 -1.62 -1.50
N HIS A 45 -3.02 -2.29 -0.93
CA HIS A 45 -3.27 -3.71 -1.18
C HIS A 45 -4.76 -3.96 -1.38
N TYR A 46 -5.08 -4.61 -2.49
CA TYR A 46 -6.35 -5.23 -2.79
C TYR A 46 -6.16 -6.74 -2.89
N GLY A 47 -6.89 -7.48 -2.07
CA GLY A 47 -6.73 -8.92 -1.99
C GLY A 47 -7.86 -9.60 -1.25
N VAL A 48 -7.82 -10.92 -1.23
CA VAL A 48 -8.77 -11.72 -0.47
C VAL A 48 -8.40 -11.75 1.00
N THR A 49 -9.37 -11.45 1.85
CA THR A 49 -9.35 -11.93 3.24
C THR A 49 -9.58 -13.43 3.19
N ASN A 50 -8.91 -14.26 4.01
CA ASN A 50 -9.11 -15.71 4.05
C ASN A 50 -10.57 -16.09 3.66
N PRO A 51 -10.79 -16.73 2.49
CA PRO A 51 -12.14 -16.90 1.95
C PRO A 51 -13.06 -17.73 2.85
N ALA A 52 -12.50 -18.47 3.82
CA ALA A 52 -13.26 -19.22 4.83
C ALA A 52 -13.56 -18.43 6.12
N ASN A 53 -12.78 -17.39 6.46
CA ASN A 53 -13.00 -16.58 7.65
C ASN A 53 -12.33 -15.20 7.52
N PRO A 54 -13.07 -14.18 7.02
CA PRO A 54 -12.55 -12.83 6.86
C PRO A 54 -12.42 -12.14 8.23
N SER A 55 -11.36 -12.44 8.97
CA SER A 55 -11.08 -11.73 10.22
C SER A 55 -10.48 -10.36 9.92
N VAL A 56 -11.05 -9.33 10.54
CA VAL A 56 -10.46 -7.98 10.58
C VAL A 56 -9.15 -7.94 11.39
N ASP A 57 -8.81 -9.03 12.09
CA ASP A 57 -7.65 -9.13 12.98
C ASP A 57 -6.47 -9.91 12.37
N VAL A 58 -6.45 -10.13 11.04
CA VAL A 58 -5.28 -10.74 10.40
C VAL A 58 -4.12 -9.75 10.44
N GLU A 59 -3.07 -10.11 11.19
CA GLU A 59 -1.82 -9.38 11.29
C GLU A 59 -1.08 -9.40 9.93
N TRP A 60 -0.51 -8.26 9.56
CA TRP A 60 0.25 -8.08 8.31
C TRP A 60 1.65 -8.72 8.41
N PRO A 61 2.24 -9.26 7.31
CA PRO A 61 1.70 -9.35 5.95
C PRO A 61 1.12 -10.73 5.63
N VAL A 62 -0.10 -10.72 5.11
CA VAL A 62 -0.56 -11.78 4.21
C VAL A 62 0.28 -11.61 2.94
N GLY A 63 1.31 -12.44 2.79
CA GLY A 63 2.31 -12.32 1.72
C GLY A 63 1.70 -12.38 0.30
N PRO A 64 2.52 -12.14 -0.75
CA PRO A 64 2.09 -12.26 -2.15
C PRO A 64 1.33 -13.56 -2.42
N GLU A 65 1.71 -14.64 -1.72
CA GLU A 65 1.22 -16.00 -1.86
C GLU A 65 -0.20 -16.24 -1.33
N GLN A 66 -0.79 -15.28 -0.61
CA GLN A 66 -2.08 -15.46 0.07
C GLN A 66 -3.12 -14.44 -0.41
N GLY A 67 -3.40 -14.48 -1.71
CA GLY A 67 -4.60 -13.84 -2.23
C GLY A 67 -4.47 -12.36 -2.56
N THR A 68 -3.24 -11.89 -2.79
CA THR A 68 -3.00 -10.57 -3.38
C THR A 68 -3.56 -10.56 -4.80
N MET A 69 -4.50 -9.66 -5.09
CA MET A 69 -4.97 -9.41 -6.46
C MET A 69 -4.22 -8.23 -7.08
N LEU A 70 -4.01 -7.16 -6.30
CA LEU A 70 -3.22 -6.01 -6.69
C LEU A 70 -2.54 -5.40 -5.46
N ARG A 71 -1.24 -5.12 -5.54
CA ARG A 71 -0.50 -4.39 -4.51
C ARG A 71 0.43 -3.36 -5.12
N TYR A 72 0.52 -2.19 -4.50
CA TYR A 72 1.58 -1.23 -4.72
C TYR A 72 2.26 -0.97 -3.39
N ASP A 73 3.57 -1.12 -3.30
CA ASP A 73 4.30 -0.84 -2.06
C ASP A 73 5.76 -0.47 -2.31
N ASN A 74 6.35 0.25 -1.36
CA ASN A 74 7.80 0.45 -1.25
C ASN A 74 8.29 0.18 0.20
N ASP A 75 7.43 -0.42 1.02
CA ASP A 75 7.63 -0.71 2.46
C ASP A 75 8.48 -1.98 2.72
N HIS A 76 9.14 -2.53 1.70
CA HIS A 76 10.03 -3.70 1.82
C HIS A 76 11.48 -3.31 2.11
N GLY A 77 11.85 -2.05 1.91
CA GLY A 77 13.14 -1.49 2.33
C GLY A 77 14.34 -1.82 1.43
N ASP A 78 14.10 -2.12 0.15
CA ASP A 78 15.16 -2.22 -0.87
C ASP A 78 15.35 -0.94 -1.69
N GLY A 79 14.63 0.13 -1.34
CA GLY A 79 14.72 1.43 -2.01
C GLY A 79 13.93 1.55 -3.32
N THR A 80 13.11 0.56 -3.68
CA THR A 80 12.33 0.56 -4.93
C THR A 80 10.82 0.54 -4.70
N HIS A 81 10.05 0.84 -5.76
CA HIS A 81 8.60 0.76 -5.76
C HIS A 81 8.17 -0.50 -6.51
N HIS A 82 7.39 -1.35 -5.87
CA HIS A 82 6.87 -2.57 -6.46
C HIS A 82 5.37 -2.47 -6.76
N ARG A 83 4.97 -3.16 -7.83
CA ARG A 83 3.59 -3.53 -8.12
C ARG A 83 3.52 -5.04 -8.14
N HIS A 84 2.50 -5.61 -7.52
CA HIS A 84 2.20 -7.03 -7.61
C HIS A 84 0.80 -7.24 -8.18
N VAL A 85 0.66 -8.20 -9.09
CA VAL A 85 -0.62 -8.61 -9.67
C VAL A 85 -0.76 -10.11 -9.49
N ASP A 86 -1.89 -10.56 -8.96
CA ASP A 86 -2.14 -11.97 -8.65
C ASP A 86 -1.03 -12.62 -7.79
N GLY A 87 -0.36 -11.80 -6.96
CA GLY A 87 0.75 -12.21 -6.09
C GLY A 87 2.14 -12.10 -6.75
N ASP A 88 2.22 -12.09 -8.07
CA ASP A 88 3.49 -11.99 -8.78
C ASP A 88 3.98 -10.54 -8.88
N LEU A 89 5.31 -10.36 -8.82
CA LEU A 89 5.94 -9.06 -9.04
C LEU A 89 5.79 -8.65 -10.51
N ASP A 90 5.27 -7.46 -10.75
CA ASP A 90 5.27 -6.85 -12.08
C ASP A 90 6.62 -6.19 -12.34
N SER A 91 7.49 -6.89 -13.09
CA SER A 91 8.83 -6.40 -13.42
C SER A 91 8.85 -5.22 -14.40
N ASP A 92 7.74 -4.97 -15.10
CA ASP A 92 7.60 -3.88 -16.07
C ASP A 92 7.01 -2.62 -15.40
N TYR A 93 6.74 -2.66 -14.10
CA TYR A 93 6.20 -1.52 -13.38
C TYR A 93 7.22 -0.40 -13.21
N GLU A 94 6.86 0.79 -13.68
CA GLU A 94 7.57 2.04 -13.42
C GLU A 94 6.79 2.92 -12.43
N PHE A 95 7.49 3.46 -11.45
CA PHE A 95 6.91 4.39 -10.48
C PHE A 95 6.38 5.64 -11.20
N PRO A 96 5.09 6.00 -11.04
CA PRO A 96 4.47 7.11 -11.77
C PRO A 96 4.89 8.51 -11.29
N GLY A 97 5.84 8.61 -10.35
CA GLY A 97 6.42 9.86 -9.87
C GLY A 97 5.79 10.44 -8.62
N SER A 98 4.63 9.95 -8.17
CA SER A 98 4.01 10.36 -6.89
C SER A 98 3.12 9.28 -6.28
N VAL A 99 2.92 9.35 -4.96
CA VAL A 99 1.96 8.48 -4.26
C VAL A 99 0.52 8.82 -4.63
N ALA A 100 0.22 10.08 -4.96
CA ALA A 100 -1.08 10.49 -5.49
C ALA A 100 -1.42 9.74 -6.79
N ALA A 101 -0.48 9.68 -7.74
CA ALA A 101 -0.67 8.94 -8.99
C ALA A 101 -0.86 7.42 -8.76
N ILE A 102 -0.18 6.85 -7.77
CA ILE A 102 -0.41 5.44 -7.37
C ILE A 102 -1.79 5.25 -6.78
N TYR A 103 -2.23 6.15 -5.90
CA TYR A 103 -3.55 6.08 -5.28
C TYR A 103 -4.66 6.12 -6.34
N GLU A 104 -4.58 7.08 -7.27
CA GLU A 104 -5.53 7.18 -8.39
C GLU A 104 -5.53 5.91 -9.24
N ARG A 105 -4.34 5.46 -9.67
CA ARG A 105 -4.17 4.24 -10.47
C ARG A 105 -4.71 2.99 -9.76
N PHE A 106 -4.47 2.86 -8.46
CA PHE A 106 -4.95 1.73 -7.66
C PHE A 106 -6.49 1.66 -7.62
N PHE A 107 -7.17 2.78 -7.39
CA PHE A 107 -8.64 2.78 -7.36
C PHE A 107 -9.25 2.66 -8.76
N GLU A 108 -8.59 3.19 -9.79
CA GLU A 108 -8.99 2.99 -11.19
C GLU A 108 -8.89 1.51 -11.59
N GLU A 109 -7.75 0.86 -11.31
CA GLU A 109 -7.52 -0.55 -11.68
C GLU A 109 -8.43 -1.53 -10.91
N THR A 110 -8.72 -1.23 -9.64
CA THR A 110 -9.61 -2.08 -8.84
C THR A 110 -11.10 -1.82 -9.11
N GLY A 111 -11.45 -0.69 -9.72
CA GLY A 111 -12.84 -0.23 -9.88
C GLY A 111 -13.55 0.08 -8.56
N ILE A 112 -12.80 0.23 -7.47
CA ILE A 112 -13.33 0.48 -6.13
C ILE A 112 -13.44 1.99 -5.94
N GLU A 113 -14.55 2.45 -5.38
CA GLU A 113 -14.67 3.87 -5.01
C GLU A 113 -13.63 4.22 -3.94
N PRO A 114 -12.79 5.25 -4.17
CA PRO A 114 -11.81 5.71 -3.20
C PRO A 114 -12.47 5.95 -1.86
N PHE A 115 -11.84 5.46 -0.80
CA PHE A 115 -12.27 5.73 0.56
C PHE A 115 -11.09 6.28 1.34
N GLY A 116 -11.40 7.12 2.33
CA GLY A 116 -10.40 7.78 3.16
C GLY A 116 -9.72 8.96 2.51
N PRO A 117 -8.74 9.52 3.23
CA PRO A 117 -8.05 10.72 2.83
C PRO A 117 -7.15 10.44 1.64
N ARG A 118 -7.09 11.40 0.74
CA ARG A 118 -6.18 11.38 -0.39
C ARG A 118 -4.76 11.62 0.10
N PRO A 119 -3.75 11.10 -0.62
CA PRO A 119 -2.37 11.41 -0.31
C PRO A 119 -2.10 12.92 -0.28
N GLU A 120 -2.79 13.71 -1.12
CA GLU A 120 -2.64 15.17 -1.18
C GLU A 120 -3.12 15.91 0.08
N GLU A 121 -3.94 15.27 0.93
CA GLU A 121 -4.44 15.87 2.18
C GLU A 121 -3.44 15.76 3.33
N TYR A 122 -2.41 14.94 3.15
CA TYR A 122 -1.22 14.95 3.95
C TYR A 122 -0.17 15.67 3.10
N GLU A 123 0.68 16.54 3.66
CA GLU A 123 1.76 17.19 2.90
C GLU A 123 2.88 16.18 2.60
N ILE A 124 2.54 15.19 1.77
CA ILE A 124 3.33 14.02 1.35
C ILE A 124 4.22 14.37 0.16
#